data_AF-A0A0C7QHQ1-F1
#
_entry.id   AF-A0A0C7QHQ1-F1
#
_cell.length_a   1.000
_cell.length_b   1.000
_cell.length_c   1.000
_cell.angle_alpha   90.00
_cell.angle_beta   90.00
_cell.angle_gamma   90.00
#
_symmetry.space_group_name_H-M   'P 1'
#
loop_
_entity.id
_entity.type
_entity.pdbx_description
1 polymer ?
#
loop_
_entity_poly.entity_id
_entity_poly.type
_entity_poly.pdbx_seq_one_letter_code
_entity_poly.pdbx_strand_id
1 'polypeptide(L)'
;MGIAAVAFLKRDFTGQILYRTITFLIINLYLAIAAYFAATNIYIGLIINFITIFMVTYVYMNDYKHPTSYTFLMAYIFMVCMKINIDELPLRLLAVSMGVILIILPQIILNRKQFEKKSTNIIKNIVKEILEQIDDLIEGKYEEGKSIKINQKIRSLIICINEKINNSFKKNKHEVNMFNVAICLSRLNIIINHMSKYKMDKEIRDEYLNNLKLQIINIDKFNDEVESFEIINKNIDDFANKYRKLGKKINLVDESIYVLKIFLKRVSVNKESDNTISSKIYKTVNMPKRFNMVESMKENFNIKSLRCRYSIKLAMAISILIFLGNIINIEHKAWVILSAYIVLQPYQEDGVVKAKKRFIGVTIGAIIFFVTFSLIKDYVPVIVILLFSFTGYFYFTDYSKKVIMTTILSLSSISLVENIDKLSLSRFAFVSIGIVIGLLFNNYFLPYQIEDSIKELKHKYKKNTKAILKEIHLIMEDKHDTGKLMSLSMERNKIENKLILNYNKLNKKDLEKFVYEENMKMSDEKYTLLKHFYKNSSIK
;
A
#
# COMPACT_ATOMS: atom_id res chain seq x y z
N MET A 1 -14.62 16.58 -1.98
CA MET A 1 -13.84 16.29 -0.76
C MET A 1 -14.35 15.05 -0.01
N GLY A 2 -15.67 14.83 0.14
CA GLY A 2 -16.22 13.64 0.85
C GLY A 2 -15.75 12.28 0.31
N ILE A 3 -15.68 12.10 -1.02
CA ILE A 3 -15.11 10.87 -1.62
C ILE A 3 -13.64 10.67 -1.22
N ALA A 4 -12.87 11.76 -1.11
CA ALA A 4 -11.48 11.71 -0.68
C ALA A 4 -11.37 11.30 0.80
N ALA A 5 -12.22 11.82 1.69
CA ALA A 5 -12.25 11.44 3.10
C ALA A 5 -12.42 9.92 3.28
N VAL A 6 -13.39 9.32 2.58
CA VAL A 6 -13.62 7.87 2.64
C VAL A 6 -12.51 7.08 1.94
N ALA A 7 -12.00 7.56 0.80
CA ALA A 7 -10.86 6.94 0.12
C ALA A 7 -9.62 6.89 1.02
N PHE A 8 -9.39 7.95 1.79
CA PHE A 8 -8.26 8.06 2.70
C PHE A 8 -8.48 7.30 4.00
N LEU A 9 -9.71 7.05 4.47
CA LEU A 9 -9.99 6.21 5.65
C LEU A 9 -9.38 4.80 5.56
N LYS A 10 -9.22 4.26 4.35
CA LYS A 10 -8.54 2.97 4.12
C LYS A 10 -7.03 3.00 4.39
N ARG A 11 -6.44 4.18 4.53
CA ARG A 11 -5.03 4.39 4.85
C ARG A 11 -4.92 5.00 6.24
N ASP A 12 -3.99 4.47 7.01
CA ASP A 12 -3.70 5.01 8.33
C ASP A 12 -2.71 6.17 8.20
N PHE A 13 -3.18 7.39 8.48
CA PHE A 13 -2.35 8.59 8.52
C PHE A 13 -2.04 9.08 9.94
N THR A 14 -2.44 8.31 10.96
CA THR A 14 -2.38 8.74 12.36
C THR A 14 -0.96 8.96 12.87
N GLY A 15 0.02 8.22 12.35
CA GLY A 15 1.43 8.36 12.76
C GLY A 15 2.06 9.71 12.43
N GLN A 16 1.49 10.51 11.52
CA GLN A 16 2.02 11.82 11.11
C GLN A 16 0.90 12.81 10.79
N ILE A 17 -0.14 12.87 11.62
CA ILE A 17 -1.35 13.67 11.37
C ILE A 17 -0.99 15.11 10.99
N LEU A 18 -0.18 15.80 11.81
CA LEU A 18 0.13 17.21 11.59
C LEU A 18 0.85 17.46 10.26
N TYR A 19 1.88 16.67 9.95
CA TYR A 19 2.59 16.74 8.66
C TYR A 19 1.66 16.45 7.47
N ARG A 20 0.78 15.44 7.60
CA ARG A 20 -0.19 15.06 6.55
C ARG A 20 -1.26 16.12 6.35
N THR A 21 -1.78 16.72 7.42
CA THR A 21 -2.73 17.83 7.38
C THR A 21 -2.14 19.02 6.63
N ILE A 22 -0.92 19.44 6.99
CA ILE A 22 -0.23 20.56 6.33
C ILE A 22 0.02 20.22 4.85
N THR A 23 0.51 19.02 4.56
CA THR A 23 0.75 18.59 3.17
C THR A 23 -0.54 18.60 2.33
N PHE A 24 -1.65 18.10 2.89
CA PHE A 24 -2.95 18.10 2.22
C PHE A 24 -3.53 19.50 2.07
N LEU A 25 -3.31 20.40 3.02
CA LEU A 25 -3.69 21.81 2.89
C LEU A 25 -2.93 22.46 1.72
N ILE A 26 -1.61 22.38 1.74
CA ILE A 26 -0.73 23.01 0.73
C ILE A 26 -1.08 22.52 -0.68
N ILE A 27 -1.19 21.20 -0.89
CA ILE A 27 -1.49 20.67 -2.23
C ILE A 27 -2.87 21.11 -2.72
N ASN A 28 -3.88 21.12 -1.86
CA ASN A 28 -5.23 21.49 -2.25
C ASN A 28 -5.34 23.00 -2.55
N LEU A 29 -4.68 23.86 -1.76
CA LEU A 29 -4.58 25.29 -2.05
C LEU A 29 -3.86 25.54 -3.37
N TYR A 30 -2.72 24.87 -3.61
CA TYR A 30 -2.00 24.94 -4.88
C TYR A 30 -2.90 24.56 -6.06
N LEU A 31 -3.65 23.45 -5.96
CA LEU A 31 -4.57 23.02 -7.02
C LEU A 31 -5.67 24.04 -7.29
N ALA A 32 -6.23 24.66 -6.25
CA ALA A 32 -7.27 25.68 -6.39
C ALA A 32 -6.75 26.94 -7.10
N ILE A 33 -5.57 27.40 -6.71
CA ILE A 33 -4.89 28.57 -7.31
C ILE A 33 -4.50 28.27 -8.77
N ALA A 34 -3.88 27.11 -9.01
CA ALA A 34 -3.50 26.69 -10.35
C ALA A 34 -4.73 26.55 -11.28
N ALA A 35 -5.86 26.06 -10.75
CA ALA A 35 -7.09 25.94 -11.53
C ALA A 35 -7.66 27.31 -11.92
N TYR A 36 -7.57 28.30 -11.02
CA TYR A 36 -7.97 29.67 -11.32
C TYR A 36 -7.13 30.27 -12.45
N PHE A 37 -5.79 30.25 -12.32
CA PHE A 37 -4.91 30.77 -13.37
C PHE A 37 -5.01 30.00 -14.68
N ALA A 38 -5.26 28.69 -14.64
CA ALA A 38 -5.46 27.91 -15.86
C ALA A 38 -6.75 28.29 -16.61
N ALA A 39 -7.73 28.89 -15.94
CA ALA A 39 -9.00 29.29 -16.53
C ALA A 39 -9.01 30.74 -17.07
N THR A 40 -7.95 31.53 -16.86
CA THR A 40 -7.90 32.92 -17.32
C THR A 40 -7.62 33.03 -18.82
N ASN A 41 -6.69 32.23 -19.34
CA ASN A 41 -6.32 32.18 -20.75
C ASN A 41 -6.12 30.73 -21.19
N ILE A 42 -6.66 30.36 -22.36
CA ILE A 42 -6.67 28.97 -22.83
C ILE A 42 -5.24 28.45 -23.09
N TYR A 43 -4.34 29.27 -23.66
CA TYR A 43 -2.96 28.89 -23.97
C TYR A 43 -2.09 28.80 -22.71
N ILE A 44 -2.20 29.78 -21.81
CA ILE A 44 -1.54 29.72 -20.50
C ILE A 44 -2.09 28.52 -19.70
N GLY A 45 -3.39 28.28 -19.80
CA GLY A 45 -4.07 27.14 -19.20
C GLY A 45 -3.50 25.81 -19.65
N LEU A 46 -3.18 25.62 -20.94
CA LEU A 46 -2.53 24.39 -21.42
C LEU A 46 -1.22 24.11 -20.66
N ILE A 47 -0.38 25.14 -20.48
CA ILE A 47 0.91 25.03 -19.79
C ILE A 47 0.71 24.76 -18.29
N ILE A 48 -0.15 25.53 -17.63
CA ILE A 48 -0.42 25.37 -16.19
C ILE A 48 -1.01 23.98 -15.91
N ASN A 49 -2.03 23.56 -16.68
CA ASN A 49 -2.63 22.23 -16.55
C ASN A 49 -1.58 21.14 -16.69
N PHE A 50 -0.68 21.25 -17.67
CA PHE A 50 0.38 20.28 -17.88
C PHE A 50 1.31 20.19 -16.67
N ILE A 51 1.84 21.34 -16.21
CA ILE A 51 2.75 21.41 -15.07
C ILE A 51 2.06 20.88 -13.81
N THR A 52 0.83 21.30 -13.54
CA THR A 52 0.08 20.90 -12.35
C THR A 52 -0.20 19.41 -12.33
N ILE A 53 -0.73 18.85 -13.42
CA ILE A 53 -1.04 17.43 -13.51
C ILE A 53 0.24 16.60 -13.45
N PHE A 54 1.31 17.02 -14.15
CA PHE A 54 2.60 16.35 -14.11
C PHE A 54 3.16 16.32 -12.68
N MET A 55 3.24 17.47 -12.01
CA MET A 55 3.80 17.59 -10.67
C MET A 55 3.02 16.76 -9.64
N VAL A 56 1.69 16.87 -9.63
CA VAL A 56 0.83 16.12 -8.69
C VAL A 56 0.92 14.62 -8.96
N THR A 57 0.88 14.21 -10.22
CA THR A 57 1.02 12.79 -10.58
C THR A 57 2.39 12.28 -10.19
N TYR A 58 3.45 12.99 -10.56
CA TYR A 58 4.82 12.59 -10.26
C TYR A 58 5.04 12.49 -8.76
N VAL A 59 4.68 13.50 -7.97
CA VAL A 59 4.82 13.49 -6.51
C VAL A 59 4.11 12.30 -5.84
N TYR A 60 2.85 12.04 -6.21
CA TYR A 60 2.01 11.04 -5.52
C TYR A 60 1.99 9.66 -6.18
N MET A 61 2.63 9.50 -7.33
CA MET A 61 2.84 8.20 -7.95
C MET A 61 3.95 7.46 -7.21
N ASN A 62 3.66 6.22 -6.81
CA ASN A 62 4.58 5.35 -6.12
C ASN A 62 4.54 3.98 -6.81
N ASP A 63 5.70 3.47 -7.23
CA ASP A 63 5.82 2.20 -7.95
C ASP A 63 5.17 1.01 -7.19
N TYR A 64 5.13 1.10 -5.86
CA TYR A 64 4.69 0.03 -4.97
C TYR A 64 3.28 0.21 -4.41
N LYS A 65 2.63 1.37 -4.62
CA LYS A 65 1.28 1.65 -4.07
C LYS A 65 0.33 2.10 -5.15
N HIS A 66 -0.97 1.86 -4.95
CA HIS A 66 -1.97 2.51 -5.79
C HIS A 66 -1.83 4.03 -5.69
N PRO A 67 -1.85 4.77 -6.82
CA PRO A 67 -1.62 6.20 -6.82
C PRO A 67 -2.68 6.88 -5.95
N THR A 68 -2.28 7.74 -5.00
CA THR A 68 -3.21 8.62 -4.27
C THR A 68 -3.45 9.94 -4.96
N SER A 69 -2.72 10.22 -6.04
CA SER A 69 -2.97 11.37 -6.90
C SER A 69 -4.41 11.44 -7.38
N TYR A 70 -5.13 10.31 -7.39
CA TYR A 70 -6.39 10.27 -8.12
C TYR A 70 -7.49 11.17 -7.56
N THR A 71 -7.54 11.30 -6.23
CA THR A 71 -8.52 12.14 -5.54
C THR A 71 -8.24 13.62 -5.77
N PHE A 72 -6.96 13.99 -5.78
CA PHE A 72 -6.51 15.37 -5.98
C PHE A 72 -6.70 15.83 -7.44
N LEU A 73 -6.30 14.99 -8.40
CA LEU A 73 -6.45 15.30 -9.82
C LEU A 73 -7.92 15.37 -10.26
N MET A 74 -8.78 14.51 -9.73
CA MET A 74 -10.21 14.58 -10.00
C MET A 74 -10.81 15.91 -9.48
N ALA A 75 -10.43 16.35 -8.28
CA ALA A 75 -10.83 17.65 -7.75
C ALA A 75 -10.31 18.81 -8.61
N TYR A 76 -9.05 18.75 -9.06
CA TYR A 76 -8.47 19.74 -9.96
C TYR A 76 -9.23 19.84 -11.29
N ILE A 77 -9.52 18.70 -11.95
CA ILE A 77 -10.27 18.67 -13.22
C ILE A 77 -11.64 19.35 -13.05
N PHE A 78 -12.35 19.09 -11.94
CA PHE A 78 -13.62 19.78 -11.65
C PHE A 78 -13.43 21.29 -11.48
N MET A 79 -12.41 21.73 -10.72
CA MET A 79 -12.14 23.15 -10.49
C MET A 79 -11.76 23.90 -11.77
N VAL A 80 -11.06 23.25 -12.70
CA VAL A 80 -10.70 23.83 -14.01
C VAL A 80 -11.92 23.90 -14.94
N CYS A 81 -12.83 22.92 -14.87
CA CYS A 81 -14.05 22.94 -15.68
C CYS A 81 -15.07 24.00 -15.21
N MET A 82 -15.04 24.36 -13.92
CA MET A 82 -15.91 25.39 -13.31
C MET A 82 -15.13 26.70 -13.16
N LYS A 83 -15.21 27.57 -14.18
CA LYS A 83 -14.59 28.90 -14.13
C LYS A 83 -15.22 29.72 -13.01
N ILE A 84 -14.39 30.46 -12.28
CA ILE A 84 -14.82 31.40 -11.24
C ILE A 84 -14.21 32.77 -11.49
N ASN A 85 -14.84 33.78 -10.91
CA ASN A 85 -14.29 35.13 -10.86
C ASN A 85 -13.30 35.29 -9.70
N ILE A 86 -12.53 36.38 -9.71
CA ILE A 86 -11.56 36.66 -8.64
C ILE A 86 -12.22 36.79 -7.27
N ASP A 87 -13.44 37.33 -7.22
CA ASP A 87 -14.20 37.54 -5.98
C ASP A 87 -14.64 36.23 -5.32
N GLU A 88 -14.78 35.17 -6.11
CA GLU A 88 -15.16 33.84 -5.63
C GLU A 88 -13.94 33.00 -5.21
N LEU A 89 -12.73 33.46 -5.54
CA LEU A 89 -11.48 32.75 -5.23
C LEU A 89 -11.28 32.56 -3.71
N PRO A 90 -11.48 33.57 -2.84
CA PRO A 90 -11.39 33.39 -1.40
C PRO A 90 -12.35 32.32 -0.88
N LEU A 91 -13.59 32.29 -1.37
CA LEU A 91 -14.59 31.29 -0.98
C LEU A 91 -14.17 29.89 -1.41
N ARG A 92 -13.61 29.74 -2.63
CA ARG A 92 -13.04 28.46 -3.10
C ARG A 92 -11.89 27.98 -2.20
N LEU A 93 -10.97 28.86 -1.83
CA LEU A 93 -9.84 28.52 -0.94
C LEU A 93 -10.31 28.10 0.45
N LEU A 94 -11.32 28.78 1.01
CA LEU A 94 -11.95 28.41 2.27
C LEU A 94 -12.64 27.04 2.19
N ALA A 95 -13.44 26.80 1.15
CA ALA A 95 -14.13 25.53 0.94
C ALA A 95 -13.14 24.36 0.81
N VAL A 96 -12.05 24.58 0.09
CA VAL A 96 -11.00 23.60 -0.10
C VAL A 96 -10.24 23.30 1.21
N SER A 97 -10.00 24.33 2.02
CA SER A 97 -9.39 24.19 3.35
C SER A 97 -10.29 23.42 4.32
N MET A 98 -11.59 23.75 4.37
CA MET A 98 -12.59 23.00 5.14
C MET A 98 -12.67 21.53 4.72
N GLY A 99 -12.51 21.26 3.42
CA GLY A 99 -12.45 19.91 2.89
C GLY A 99 -11.32 19.06 3.47
N VAL A 100 -10.18 19.67 3.83
CA VAL A 100 -9.06 18.97 4.49
C VAL A 100 -9.43 18.58 5.92
N ILE A 101 -10.15 19.44 6.65
CA ILE A 101 -10.63 19.13 8.01
C ILE A 101 -11.54 17.90 7.97
N LEU A 102 -12.44 17.81 6.99
CA LEU A 102 -13.31 16.65 6.79
C LEU A 102 -12.56 15.36 6.42
N ILE A 103 -11.33 15.45 5.89
CA ILE A 103 -10.48 14.28 5.64
C ILE A 103 -9.79 13.83 6.93
N ILE A 104 -9.33 14.78 7.76
CA ILE A 104 -8.52 14.50 8.95
C ILE A 104 -9.38 14.09 10.15
N LEU A 105 -10.56 14.68 10.33
CA LEU A 105 -11.40 14.42 11.50
C LEU A 105 -11.80 12.93 11.62
N PRO A 106 -12.28 12.25 10.55
CA PRO A 106 -12.53 10.81 10.60
C PRO A 106 -11.27 9.96 10.86
N GLN A 107 -10.09 10.42 10.42
CA GLN A 107 -8.82 9.71 10.67
C GLN A 107 -8.47 9.69 12.16
N ILE A 108 -8.67 10.81 12.85
CA ILE A 108 -8.39 10.91 14.29
C ILE A 108 -9.36 10.04 15.08
N ILE A 109 -10.65 10.03 14.71
CA ILE A 109 -11.69 9.28 15.44
C ILE A 109 -11.59 7.78 15.18
N LEU A 110 -11.48 7.36 13.91
CA LEU A 110 -11.64 5.95 13.52
C LEU A 110 -10.32 5.19 13.44
N ASN A 111 -9.20 5.85 13.09
CA ASN A 111 -7.94 5.16 12.77
C ASN A 111 -6.91 5.15 13.90
N ARG A 112 -7.15 5.81 15.05
CA ARG A 112 -6.14 6.00 16.14
C ARG A 112 -5.48 4.71 16.64
N LYS A 113 -6.17 3.57 16.61
CA LYS A 113 -5.66 2.25 17.03
C LYS A 113 -5.64 1.22 15.90
N GLN A 114 -5.87 1.64 14.65
CA GLN A 114 -6.08 0.72 13.54
C GLN A 114 -4.81 -0.06 13.20
N PHE A 115 -3.65 0.60 13.19
CA PHE A 115 -2.36 -0.07 12.99
C PHE A 115 -2.14 -1.18 14.02
N GLU A 116 -2.21 -0.86 15.31
CA GLU A 116 -1.97 -1.82 16.40
C GLU A 116 -2.93 -3.00 16.31
N LYS A 117 -4.23 -2.75 16.15
CA LYS A 117 -5.23 -3.81 16.01
C LYS A 117 -4.95 -4.69 14.79
N LYS A 118 -4.59 -4.09 13.65
CA LYS A 118 -4.33 -4.82 12.41
C LYS A 118 -3.04 -5.63 12.49
N SER A 119 -1.95 -5.05 12.97
CA SER A 119 -0.65 -5.73 13.10
C SER A 119 -0.73 -6.89 14.08
N THR A 120 -1.37 -6.69 15.24
CA THR A 120 -1.52 -7.74 16.26
C THR A 120 -2.40 -8.87 15.75
N ASN A 121 -3.50 -8.57 15.05
CA ASN A 121 -4.32 -9.60 14.42
C ASN A 121 -3.57 -10.39 13.34
N ILE A 122 -2.74 -9.74 12.53
CA ILE A 122 -1.91 -10.43 11.53
C ILE A 122 -0.90 -11.34 12.24
N ILE A 123 -0.25 -10.88 13.31
CA ILE A 123 0.68 -11.67 14.12
C ILE A 123 0.00 -12.90 14.71
N LYS A 124 -1.15 -12.74 15.39
CA LYS A 124 -1.92 -13.87 15.95
C LYS A 124 -2.28 -14.90 14.89
N ASN A 125 -2.73 -14.45 13.72
CA ASN A 125 -3.04 -15.34 12.60
C ASN A 125 -1.80 -16.08 12.07
N ILE A 126 -0.65 -15.42 12.01
CA ILE A 126 0.62 -16.06 11.60
C ILE A 126 1.04 -17.11 12.63
N VAL A 127 0.99 -16.78 13.92
CA VAL A 127 1.32 -17.72 15.01
C VAL A 127 0.42 -18.94 14.95
N LYS A 128 -0.90 -18.75 14.82
CA LYS A 128 -1.87 -19.85 14.68
C LYS A 128 -1.54 -20.76 13.49
N GLU A 129 -1.29 -20.20 12.31
CA GLU A 129 -0.97 -21.01 11.13
C GLU A 129 0.39 -21.72 11.24
N ILE A 130 1.37 -21.12 11.92
CA ILE A 130 2.64 -21.80 12.24
C ILE A 130 2.40 -22.99 13.17
N LEU A 131 1.54 -22.86 14.17
CA LEU A 131 1.19 -23.96 15.08
C LEU A 131 0.46 -25.09 14.33
N GLU A 132 -0.51 -24.76 13.49
CA GLU A 132 -1.20 -25.73 12.61
C GLU A 132 -0.21 -26.44 11.66
N GLN A 133 0.77 -25.70 11.12
CA GLN A 133 1.80 -26.27 10.24
C GLN A 133 2.71 -27.26 10.98
N ILE A 134 2.99 -27.05 12.27
CA ILE A 134 3.72 -28.01 13.10
C ILE A 134 2.89 -29.29 13.28
N ASP A 135 1.59 -29.15 13.56
CA ASP A 135 0.67 -30.29 13.71
C ASP A 135 0.58 -31.13 12.43
N ASP A 136 0.41 -30.48 11.28
CA ASP A 136 0.40 -31.17 9.98
C ASP A 136 1.70 -31.94 9.73
N LEU A 137 2.84 -31.39 10.15
CA LEU A 137 4.15 -32.02 9.97
C LEU A 137 4.29 -33.28 10.81
N ILE A 138 3.81 -33.23 12.06
CA ILE A 138 3.77 -34.39 12.96
C ILE A 138 2.80 -35.46 12.42
N GLU A 139 1.63 -35.05 11.94
CA GLU A 139 0.62 -35.95 11.34
C GLU A 139 1.02 -36.48 9.94
N GLY A 140 2.10 -35.97 9.34
CA GLY A 140 2.54 -36.36 7.99
C GLY A 140 1.69 -35.78 6.85
N LYS A 141 0.87 -34.76 7.12
CA LYS A 141 0.00 -34.03 6.16
C LYS A 141 0.61 -32.70 5.69
N TYR A 142 1.91 -32.51 5.87
CA TYR A 142 2.59 -31.24 5.56
C TYR A 142 2.48 -30.87 4.09
N GLU A 143 2.04 -29.63 3.83
CA GLU A 143 2.05 -29.03 2.49
C GLU A 143 2.90 -27.75 2.46
N GLU A 144 3.88 -27.70 1.55
CA GLU A 144 4.73 -26.52 1.36
C GLU A 144 3.92 -25.26 1.01
N GLY A 145 2.74 -25.42 0.39
CA GLY A 145 1.80 -24.34 0.10
C GLY A 145 1.37 -23.53 1.34
N LYS A 146 1.29 -24.16 2.53
CA LYS A 146 0.98 -23.44 3.78
C LYS A 146 2.13 -22.49 4.18
N SER A 147 3.39 -22.94 4.05
CA SER A 147 4.56 -22.09 4.33
C SER A 147 4.62 -20.86 3.41
N ILE A 148 4.22 -21.01 2.14
CA ILE A 148 4.13 -19.90 1.18
C ILE A 148 3.09 -18.87 1.63
N LYS A 149 1.90 -19.32 2.04
CA LYS A 149 0.83 -18.44 2.54
C LYS A 149 1.24 -17.67 3.81
N ILE A 150 1.90 -18.33 4.75
CA ILE A 150 2.44 -17.67 5.96
C ILE A 150 3.43 -16.57 5.57
N ASN A 151 4.36 -16.84 4.65
CA ASN A 151 5.31 -15.85 4.15
C ASN A 151 4.64 -14.69 3.40
N GLN A 152 3.50 -14.90 2.73
CA GLN A 152 2.70 -13.81 2.16
C GLN A 152 2.14 -12.89 3.26
N LYS A 153 1.61 -13.45 4.35
CA LYS A 153 1.10 -12.66 5.48
C LYS A 153 2.20 -11.87 6.18
N ILE A 154 3.37 -12.47 6.40
CA ILE A 154 4.53 -11.78 6.99
C ILE A 154 4.96 -10.60 6.13
N ARG A 155 5.01 -10.76 4.80
CA ARG A 155 5.29 -9.64 3.89
C ARG A 155 4.25 -8.54 4.00
N SER A 156 2.97 -8.89 4.13
CA SER A 156 1.91 -7.91 4.33
C SER A 156 2.09 -7.11 5.63
N LEU A 157 2.55 -7.77 6.71
CA LEU A 157 2.89 -7.14 7.99
C LEU A 157 4.08 -6.18 7.85
N ILE A 158 5.18 -6.62 7.23
CA ILE A 158 6.37 -5.77 6.99
C ILE A 158 6.03 -4.55 6.14
N ILE A 159 5.19 -4.71 5.12
CA ILE A 159 4.71 -3.59 4.31
C ILE A 159 3.92 -2.61 5.19
N CYS A 160 2.97 -3.11 6.00
CA CYS A 160 2.17 -2.28 6.90
C CYS A 160 3.05 -1.47 7.87
N ILE A 161 4.08 -2.09 8.44
CA ILE A 161 5.05 -1.44 9.33
C ILE A 161 5.81 -0.33 8.59
N ASN A 162 6.29 -0.63 7.38
CA ASN A 162 7.01 0.32 6.53
C ASN A 162 6.14 1.53 6.11
N GLU A 163 4.80 1.39 6.06
CA GLU A 163 3.94 2.55 5.78
C GLU A 163 3.90 3.57 6.91
N LYS A 164 4.12 3.13 8.16
CA LYS A 164 4.07 3.97 9.35
C LYS A 164 5.44 4.57 9.70
N ILE A 165 6.53 3.87 9.38
CA ILE A 165 7.91 4.35 9.59
C ILE A 165 8.28 5.37 8.49
N ASN A 166 7.88 6.63 8.68
CA ASN A 166 8.32 7.74 7.83
C ASN A 166 9.45 8.55 8.51
N ASN A 167 10.54 8.78 7.78
CA ASN A 167 11.67 9.69 8.03
C ASN A 167 12.54 9.54 9.29
N SER A 168 12.23 8.69 10.27
CA SER A 168 13.24 8.29 11.28
C SER A 168 12.81 7.09 12.10
N PHE A 169 13.57 5.99 12.03
CA PHE A 169 13.47 4.87 12.98
C PHE A 169 13.68 5.32 14.43
N LYS A 170 14.38 6.44 14.66
CA LYS A 170 14.67 7.02 15.98
C LYS A 170 13.44 7.37 16.83
N LYS A 171 12.26 7.58 16.21
CA LYS A 171 11.01 7.94 16.94
C LYS A 171 10.00 6.78 17.09
N ASN A 172 10.20 5.65 16.39
CA ASN A 172 9.18 4.62 16.19
C ASN A 172 9.57 3.28 16.84
N LYS A 173 9.79 3.28 18.17
CA LYS A 173 10.29 2.10 18.93
C LYS A 173 9.41 0.85 18.74
N HIS A 174 8.09 1.05 18.77
CA HIS A 174 7.10 -0.01 18.67
C HIS A 174 7.09 -0.68 17.27
N GLU A 175 7.19 0.12 16.20
CA GLU A 175 7.23 -0.39 14.83
C GLU A 175 8.50 -1.21 14.55
N VAL A 176 9.64 -0.85 15.14
CA VAL A 176 10.88 -1.63 15.06
C VAL A 176 10.72 -2.98 15.75
N ASN A 177 10.13 -3.01 16.94
CA ASN A 177 9.85 -4.25 17.64
C ASN A 177 8.93 -5.17 16.82
N MET A 178 7.85 -4.62 16.25
CA MET A 178 6.95 -5.37 15.36
C MET A 178 7.66 -5.91 14.12
N PHE A 179 8.59 -5.16 13.54
CA PHE A 179 9.38 -5.66 12.41
C PHE A 179 10.27 -6.84 12.83
N ASN A 180 10.91 -6.76 13.99
CA ASN A 180 11.74 -7.85 14.50
C ASN A 180 10.90 -9.09 14.80
N VAL A 181 9.71 -8.94 15.39
CA VAL A 181 8.74 -10.03 15.56
C VAL A 181 8.38 -10.66 14.21
N ALA A 182 8.09 -9.84 13.18
CA ALA A 182 7.80 -10.34 11.84
C ALA A 182 8.97 -11.16 11.25
N ILE A 183 10.22 -10.77 11.52
CA ILE A 183 11.40 -11.55 11.10
C ILE A 183 11.49 -12.86 11.89
N CYS A 184 11.29 -12.85 13.21
CA CYS A 184 11.30 -14.08 14.02
C CYS A 184 10.30 -15.10 13.50
N LEU A 185 9.05 -14.67 13.24
CA LEU A 185 8.01 -15.52 12.66
C LEU A 185 8.40 -16.04 11.27
N SER A 186 9.06 -15.20 10.45
CA SER A 186 9.59 -15.61 9.15
C SER A 186 10.64 -16.70 9.28
N ARG A 187 11.54 -16.62 10.26
CA ARG A 187 12.58 -17.63 10.46
C ARG A 187 11.99 -18.91 11.03
N LEU A 188 11.03 -18.83 11.96
CA LEU A 188 10.32 -20.01 12.46
C LEU A 188 9.62 -20.79 11.34
N ASN A 189 8.87 -20.11 10.46
CA ASN A 189 8.23 -20.75 9.30
C ASN A 189 9.24 -21.46 8.38
N ILE A 190 10.42 -20.84 8.16
CA ILE A 190 11.48 -21.43 7.34
C ILE A 190 12.13 -22.64 8.01
N ILE A 191 12.41 -22.55 9.31
CA ILE A 191 12.93 -23.67 10.10
C ILE A 191 11.96 -24.85 10.00
N ILE A 192 10.66 -24.63 10.18
CA ILE A 192 9.63 -25.68 10.10
C ILE A 192 9.59 -26.31 8.70
N ASN A 193 9.66 -25.52 7.62
CA ASN A 193 9.75 -26.10 6.26
C ASN A 193 11.07 -26.86 6.01
N HIS A 194 12.20 -26.43 6.57
CA HIS A 194 13.42 -27.21 6.46
C HIS A 194 13.35 -28.52 7.24
N MET A 195 12.72 -28.51 8.42
CA MET A 195 12.52 -29.70 9.24
C MET A 195 11.63 -30.76 8.56
N SER A 196 10.70 -30.36 7.68
CA SER A 196 9.90 -31.32 6.90
C SER A 196 10.72 -32.06 5.84
N LYS A 197 11.79 -31.44 5.34
CA LYS A 197 12.68 -31.98 4.30
C LYS A 197 13.94 -32.65 4.87
N TYR A 198 14.30 -32.34 6.11
CA TYR A 198 15.52 -32.83 6.74
C TYR A 198 15.35 -34.30 7.17
N LYS A 199 16.34 -35.14 6.81
CA LYS A 199 16.36 -36.55 7.21
C LYS A 199 16.78 -36.65 8.69
N MET A 200 15.78 -36.72 9.56
CA MET A 200 15.92 -36.93 10.99
C MET A 200 14.99 -38.06 11.41
N ASP A 201 15.38 -38.75 12.49
CA ASP A 201 14.50 -39.73 13.13
C ASP A 201 13.14 -39.11 13.47
N LYS A 202 12.06 -39.80 13.11
CA LYS A 202 10.70 -39.27 13.21
C LYS A 202 10.31 -38.98 14.65
N GLU A 203 10.68 -39.86 15.59
CA GLU A 203 10.32 -39.71 17.00
C GLU A 203 11.02 -38.49 17.61
N ILE A 204 12.33 -38.37 17.37
CA ILE A 204 13.11 -37.22 17.89
C ILE A 204 12.61 -35.91 17.27
N ARG A 205 12.25 -35.93 15.98
CA ARG A 205 11.74 -34.74 15.27
C ARG A 205 10.39 -34.32 15.83
N ASP A 206 9.47 -35.26 15.99
CA ASP A 206 8.10 -34.98 16.44
C ASP A 206 8.10 -34.57 17.93
N GLU A 207 8.98 -35.14 18.76
CA GLU A 207 9.20 -34.69 20.15
C GLU A 207 9.72 -33.25 20.21
N TYR A 208 10.74 -32.93 19.39
CA TYR A 208 11.28 -31.58 19.31
C TYR A 208 10.24 -30.57 18.81
N LEU A 209 9.47 -30.91 17.79
CA LEU A 209 8.44 -30.05 17.23
C LEU A 209 7.31 -29.78 18.22
N ASN A 210 6.87 -30.79 18.98
CA ASN A 210 5.91 -30.61 20.06
C ASN A 210 6.44 -29.67 21.15
N ASN A 211 7.71 -29.82 21.56
CA ASN A 211 8.30 -28.93 22.55
C ASN A 211 8.50 -27.50 22.01
N LEU A 212 8.85 -27.35 20.73
CA LEU A 212 8.91 -26.04 20.05
C LEU A 212 7.53 -25.37 20.02
N LYS A 213 6.48 -26.14 19.69
CA LYS A 213 5.08 -25.70 19.67
C LYS A 213 4.67 -25.14 21.04
N LEU A 214 5.00 -25.83 22.13
CA LEU A 214 4.73 -25.36 23.50
C LEU A 214 5.39 -24.00 23.79
N GLN A 215 6.64 -23.79 23.37
CA GLN A 215 7.30 -22.49 23.59
C GLN A 215 6.64 -21.36 22.79
N ILE A 216 6.19 -21.62 21.56
CA ILE A 216 5.47 -20.63 20.75
C ILE A 216 4.13 -20.27 21.42
N ILE A 217 3.40 -21.27 21.94
CA ILE A 217 2.13 -21.06 22.66
C ILE A 217 2.36 -20.20 23.92
N ASN A 218 3.40 -20.49 24.70
CA ASN A 218 3.71 -19.71 25.91
C ASN A 218 3.99 -18.24 25.58
N ILE A 219 4.75 -17.97 24.51
CA ILE A 219 5.00 -16.58 24.06
C ILE A 219 3.70 -15.89 23.59
N ASP A 220 2.78 -16.60 22.95
CA ASP A 220 1.49 -16.04 22.54
C ASP A 220 0.59 -15.74 23.74
N LYS A 221 0.55 -16.63 24.75
CA LYS A 221 -0.17 -16.39 26.02
C LYS A 221 0.39 -15.20 26.81
N PHE A 222 1.70 -14.98 26.78
CA PHE A 222 2.31 -13.78 27.36
C PHE A 222 1.81 -12.50 26.70
N ASN A 223 1.64 -12.53 25.39
CA ASN A 223 1.09 -11.41 24.63
C ASN A 223 -0.37 -11.11 25.06
N ASP A 224 -1.11 -12.14 25.49
CA ASP A 224 -2.47 -12.04 26.03
C ASP A 224 -2.55 -11.80 27.56
N GLU A 225 -1.42 -11.49 28.21
CA GLU A 225 -1.33 -11.18 29.67
C GLU A 225 -1.66 -12.34 30.61
N VAL A 226 -1.61 -13.58 30.12
CA VAL A 226 -1.98 -14.77 30.90
C VAL A 226 -0.84 -15.33 31.75
N GLU A 227 0.42 -15.13 31.35
CA GLU A 227 1.61 -15.72 31.99
C GLU A 227 2.71 -14.66 32.23
N SER A 228 3.60 -14.87 33.21
CA SER A 228 4.68 -13.93 33.54
C SER A 228 5.95 -14.15 32.70
N PHE A 229 6.71 -13.07 32.44
CA PHE A 229 7.92 -13.11 31.62
C PHE A 229 8.99 -14.08 32.15
N GLU A 230 9.17 -14.10 33.48
CA GLU A 230 10.18 -14.94 34.15
C GLU A 230 9.91 -16.44 33.94
N ILE A 231 8.65 -16.86 34.04
CA ILE A 231 8.23 -18.26 33.85
C ILE A 231 8.56 -18.70 32.41
N ILE A 232 8.23 -17.87 31.43
CA ILE A 232 8.42 -18.22 30.02
C ILE A 232 9.90 -18.17 29.64
N ASN A 233 10.66 -17.21 30.16
CA ASN A 233 12.10 -17.16 29.94
C ASN A 233 12.78 -18.43 30.50
N LYS A 234 12.38 -18.88 31.69
CA LYS A 234 12.85 -20.14 32.27
C LYS A 234 12.48 -21.35 31.41
N ASN A 235 11.22 -21.43 30.94
CA ASN A 235 10.78 -22.52 30.05
C ASN A 235 11.59 -22.58 28.74
N ILE A 236 11.94 -21.41 28.16
CA ILE A 236 12.79 -21.33 26.97
C ILE A 236 14.23 -21.74 27.29
N ASP A 237 14.76 -21.39 28.46
CA ASP A 237 16.10 -21.81 28.89
C ASP A 237 16.16 -23.32 29.15
N ASP A 238 15.12 -23.91 29.75
CA ASP A 238 15.00 -25.35 29.94
C ASP A 238 14.91 -26.09 28.60
N PHE A 239 14.11 -25.56 27.67
CA PHE A 239 14.06 -26.05 26.28
C PHE A 239 15.43 -25.97 25.60
N ALA A 240 16.13 -24.84 25.74
CA ALA A 240 17.46 -24.64 25.18
C ALA A 240 18.47 -25.65 25.73
N ASN A 241 18.43 -25.93 27.03
CA ASN A 241 19.29 -26.89 27.69
C ASN A 241 19.02 -28.32 27.23
N LYS A 242 17.73 -28.73 27.15
CA LYS A 242 17.31 -30.05 26.66
C LYS A 242 17.83 -30.33 25.24
N TYR A 243 17.73 -29.34 24.35
CA TYR A 243 18.10 -29.50 22.94
C TYR A 243 19.51 -29.01 22.59
N ARG A 244 20.34 -28.62 23.57
CA ARG A 244 21.69 -28.09 23.34
C ARG A 244 22.60 -29.03 22.54
N LYS A 245 22.58 -30.33 22.85
CA LYS A 245 23.37 -31.35 22.14
C LYS A 245 22.88 -31.56 20.70
N LEU A 246 21.56 -31.49 20.51
CA LEU A 246 20.94 -31.60 19.19
C LEU A 246 21.22 -30.36 18.35
N GLY A 247 21.17 -29.16 18.94
CA GLY A 247 21.53 -27.89 18.31
C GLY A 247 22.96 -27.84 17.80
N LYS A 248 23.92 -28.45 18.51
CA LYS A 248 25.30 -28.59 18.02
C LYS A 248 25.43 -29.48 16.77
N LYS A 249 24.51 -30.41 16.57
CA LYS A 249 24.50 -31.33 15.41
C LYS A 249 23.62 -30.80 14.26
N ILE A 250 22.53 -30.12 14.61
CA ILE A 250 21.52 -29.62 13.69
C ILE A 250 21.41 -28.12 13.90
N ASN A 251 22.02 -27.33 13.01
CA ASN A 251 22.02 -25.87 13.09
C ASN A 251 20.60 -25.27 13.22
N LEU A 252 19.59 -25.88 12.58
CA LEU A 252 18.18 -25.44 12.65
C LEU A 252 17.62 -25.44 14.09
N VAL A 253 18.10 -26.35 14.93
CA VAL A 253 17.66 -26.47 16.34
C VAL A 253 18.31 -25.38 17.20
N ASP A 254 19.60 -25.07 16.96
CA ASP A 254 20.26 -23.95 17.64
C ASP A 254 19.66 -22.60 17.21
N GLU A 255 19.35 -22.47 15.92
CA GLU A 255 18.69 -21.29 15.38
C GLU A 255 17.28 -21.06 15.95
N SER A 256 16.48 -22.11 16.15
CA SER A 256 15.13 -21.97 16.69
C SER A 256 15.14 -21.44 18.13
N ILE A 257 16.05 -21.96 18.97
CA ILE A 257 16.26 -21.51 20.35
C ILE A 257 16.61 -20.03 20.37
N TYR A 258 17.53 -19.64 19.50
CA TYR A 258 17.95 -18.25 19.36
C TYR A 258 16.81 -17.32 18.96
N VAL A 259 16.00 -17.75 17.98
CA VAL A 259 14.83 -16.99 17.50
C VAL A 259 13.77 -16.87 18.61
N LEU A 260 13.51 -17.91 19.39
CA LEU A 260 12.59 -17.88 20.53
C LEU A 260 13.02 -16.88 21.60
N LYS A 261 14.31 -16.85 21.97
CA LYS A 261 14.85 -15.89 22.94
C LYS A 261 14.69 -14.43 22.47
N ILE A 262 14.94 -14.17 21.19
CA ILE A 262 14.69 -12.84 20.62
C ILE A 262 13.20 -12.52 20.63
N PHE A 263 12.36 -13.47 20.21
CA PHE A 263 10.93 -13.26 20.12
C PHE A 263 10.35 -12.88 21.48
N LEU A 264 10.66 -13.64 22.53
CA LEU A 264 10.24 -13.34 23.90
C LEU A 264 10.70 -11.93 24.35
N LYS A 265 11.99 -11.61 24.19
CA LYS A 265 12.54 -10.28 24.57
C LYS A 265 11.86 -9.12 23.84
N ARG A 266 11.45 -9.31 22.57
CA ARG A 266 10.80 -8.25 21.79
C ARG A 266 9.32 -8.10 22.11
N VAL A 267 8.66 -9.18 22.49
CA VAL A 267 7.28 -9.13 22.99
C VAL A 267 7.25 -8.46 24.38
N SER A 268 8.26 -8.70 25.25
CA SER A 268 8.33 -8.06 26.58
C SER A 268 8.63 -6.56 26.55
N VAL A 269 9.50 -6.09 25.66
CA VAL A 269 9.83 -4.65 25.52
C VAL A 269 8.64 -3.81 25.04
N ASN A 270 7.58 -4.41 24.48
CA ASN A 270 6.34 -3.69 24.21
C ASN A 270 5.56 -3.32 25.49
N LYS A 271 5.90 -3.91 26.65
CA LYS A 271 5.27 -3.65 27.95
C LYS A 271 6.16 -2.81 28.89
N GLU A 272 7.49 -2.92 28.81
CA GLU A 272 8.41 -2.12 29.63
C GLU A 272 8.75 -0.77 28.99
N SER A 273 8.39 0.30 29.69
CA SER A 273 8.67 1.70 29.36
C SER A 273 10.15 2.09 29.61
N ASP A 274 11.10 1.22 29.29
CA ASP A 274 12.49 1.45 29.66
C ASP A 274 13.18 2.43 28.69
N ASN A 275 13.04 3.72 29.01
CA ASN A 275 13.45 4.86 28.19
C ASN A 275 14.97 5.02 28.06
N THR A 276 15.75 4.41 28.96
CA THR A 276 17.21 4.56 29.05
C THR A 276 17.96 3.67 28.05
N ILE A 277 17.65 2.37 28.00
CA ILE A 277 18.28 1.37 27.09
C ILE A 277 17.91 1.64 25.63
N SER A 278 16.63 1.95 25.41
CA SER A 278 16.11 2.28 24.07
C SER A 278 16.80 3.54 23.51
N SER A 279 17.02 4.58 24.30
CA SER A 279 17.67 5.82 23.82
C SER A 279 19.13 5.64 23.37
N LYS A 280 19.90 4.73 23.98
CA LYS A 280 21.30 4.46 23.60
C LYS A 280 21.41 3.66 22.30
N ILE A 281 20.57 2.64 22.12
CA ILE A 281 20.55 1.81 20.89
C ILE A 281 20.05 2.63 19.69
N TYR A 282 19.05 3.51 19.86
CA TYR A 282 18.56 4.36 18.78
C TYR A 282 19.44 5.60 18.51
N LYS A 283 20.35 5.98 19.44
CA LYS A 283 21.34 7.06 19.22
C LYS A 283 22.48 6.61 18.31
N THR A 284 22.89 5.33 18.36
CA THR A 284 24.03 4.79 17.59
C THR A 284 23.66 4.31 16.18
N VAL A 285 22.36 4.12 15.89
CA VAL A 285 21.89 3.87 14.51
C VAL A 285 21.88 5.18 13.74
N ASN A 286 23.01 5.50 13.11
CA ASN A 286 23.10 6.52 12.07
C ASN A 286 22.52 5.96 10.78
N MET A 287 21.20 6.07 10.65
CA MET A 287 20.53 5.80 9.39
C MET A 287 21.09 6.75 8.32
N PRO A 288 21.39 6.29 7.10
CA PRO A 288 21.52 7.19 5.98
C PRO A 288 20.22 7.98 5.87
N LYS A 289 20.32 9.26 5.49
CA LYS A 289 19.15 10.09 5.15
C LYS A 289 18.42 9.51 3.93
N ARG A 290 17.79 8.35 4.03
CA ARG A 290 16.84 7.88 3.03
C ARG A 290 15.53 8.60 3.27
N PHE A 291 15.01 9.18 2.18
CA PHE A 291 13.80 10.01 2.05
C PHE A 291 13.97 11.52 2.18
N ASN A 292 15.02 12.07 1.58
CA ASN A 292 14.81 13.32 0.84
C ASN A 292 13.86 13.01 -0.32
N MET A 293 12.59 13.40 -0.19
CA MET A 293 11.60 13.27 -1.26
C MET A 293 12.13 13.81 -2.60
N VAL A 294 12.91 14.89 -2.54
CA VAL A 294 13.63 15.52 -3.65
C VAL A 294 14.66 14.58 -4.30
N GLU A 295 15.43 13.84 -3.51
CA GLU A 295 16.49 12.95 -4.00
C GLU A 295 15.90 11.71 -4.67
N SER A 296 14.86 11.12 -4.08
CA SER A 296 14.05 10.08 -4.72
C SER A 296 13.36 10.56 -6.01
N MET A 297 12.93 11.82 -6.05
CA MET A 297 12.35 12.42 -7.26
C MET A 297 13.40 12.67 -8.34
N LYS A 298 14.64 13.01 -7.99
CA LYS A 298 15.77 13.15 -8.93
C LYS A 298 16.23 11.81 -9.49
N GLU A 299 16.44 10.82 -8.62
CA GLU A 299 16.91 9.48 -9.03
C GLU A 299 15.93 8.74 -9.97
N ASN A 300 14.64 9.01 -9.85
CA ASN A 300 13.59 8.36 -10.65
C ASN A 300 13.11 9.22 -11.84
N PHE A 301 13.72 10.39 -12.08
CA PHE A 301 13.41 11.24 -13.22
C PHE A 301 14.06 10.67 -14.48
N ASN A 302 13.50 9.56 -14.94
CA ASN A 302 13.95 8.84 -16.11
C ASN A 302 12.71 8.37 -16.88
N ILE A 303 12.64 8.65 -18.18
CA ILE A 303 11.53 8.25 -19.06
C ILE A 303 11.33 6.71 -19.09
N LYS A 304 12.35 5.94 -18.68
CA LYS A 304 12.25 4.49 -18.48
C LYS A 304 11.44 4.08 -17.25
N SER A 305 11.30 4.96 -16.24
CA SER A 305 10.55 4.66 -15.02
C SER A 305 9.05 4.75 -15.26
N LEU A 306 8.30 3.82 -14.67
CA LEU A 306 6.83 3.84 -14.67
C LEU A 306 6.29 5.20 -14.20
N ARG A 307 6.89 5.74 -13.13
CA ARG A 307 6.51 7.02 -12.51
C ARG A 307 6.58 8.19 -13.48
N CYS A 308 7.72 8.39 -14.14
CA CYS A 308 7.92 9.51 -15.05
C CYS A 308 7.05 9.36 -16.30
N ARG A 309 7.05 8.17 -16.90
CA ARG A 309 6.29 7.86 -18.11
C ARG A 309 4.80 8.10 -17.93
N TYR A 310 4.23 7.59 -16.84
CA TYR A 310 2.81 7.77 -16.52
C TYR A 310 2.47 9.24 -16.26
N SER A 311 3.30 9.98 -15.52
CA SER A 311 3.07 11.41 -15.26
C SER A 311 3.07 12.25 -16.54
N ILE A 312 4.00 12.02 -17.47
CA ILE A 312 4.03 12.72 -18.77
C ILE A 312 2.79 12.35 -19.59
N LYS A 313 2.49 11.05 -19.70
CA LYS A 313 1.31 10.55 -20.44
C LYS A 313 0.03 11.21 -19.96
N LEU A 314 -0.18 11.24 -18.65
CA LEU A 314 -1.39 11.79 -18.03
C LEU A 314 -1.47 13.31 -18.17
N ALA A 315 -0.35 14.02 -17.92
CA ALA A 315 -0.29 15.47 -18.05
C ALA A 315 -0.58 15.93 -19.48
N MET A 316 0.02 15.26 -20.47
CA MET A 316 -0.18 15.57 -21.88
C MET A 316 -1.64 15.36 -22.30
N ALA A 317 -2.18 14.16 -22.04
CA ALA A 317 -3.52 13.79 -22.48
C ALA A 317 -4.61 14.70 -21.88
N ILE A 318 -4.55 14.94 -20.58
CA ILE A 318 -5.59 15.71 -19.88
C ILE A 318 -5.48 17.21 -20.18
N SER A 319 -4.28 17.76 -20.32
CA SER A 319 -4.12 19.18 -20.66
C SER A 319 -4.60 19.48 -22.08
N ILE A 320 -4.33 18.58 -23.03
CA ILE A 320 -4.87 18.68 -24.40
C ILE A 320 -6.39 18.58 -24.38
N LEU A 321 -6.97 17.64 -23.62
CA LEU A 321 -8.42 17.51 -23.51
C LEU A 321 -9.09 18.72 -22.88
N ILE A 322 -8.48 19.33 -21.85
CA ILE A 322 -8.97 20.59 -21.27
C ILE A 322 -8.89 21.72 -22.30
N PHE A 323 -7.77 21.83 -23.01
CA PHE A 323 -7.56 22.85 -24.04
C PHE A 323 -8.59 22.72 -25.19
N LEU A 324 -8.76 21.52 -25.75
CA LEU A 324 -9.75 21.24 -26.79
C LEU A 324 -11.18 21.47 -26.28
N GLY A 325 -11.49 21.03 -25.06
CA GLY A 325 -12.80 21.24 -24.45
C GLY A 325 -13.14 22.72 -24.23
N ASN A 326 -12.13 23.58 -24.02
CA ASN A 326 -12.29 25.03 -23.92
C ASN A 326 -12.49 25.68 -25.30
N ILE A 327 -11.80 25.20 -26.34
CA ILE A 327 -11.95 25.72 -27.71
C ILE A 327 -13.31 25.36 -28.31
N ILE A 328 -13.72 24.09 -28.16
CA ILE A 328 -14.98 23.59 -28.75
C ILE A 328 -16.20 24.07 -27.93
N ASN A 329 -15.98 24.61 -26.72
CA ASN A 329 -17.00 25.11 -25.81
C ASN A 329 -18.13 24.10 -25.52
N ILE A 330 -17.75 22.83 -25.29
CA ILE A 330 -18.70 21.73 -25.09
C ILE A 330 -19.32 21.80 -23.68
N GLU A 331 -20.65 21.75 -23.60
CA GLU A 331 -21.39 21.56 -22.34
C GLU A 331 -20.93 20.29 -21.62
N HIS A 332 -20.76 20.35 -20.30
CA HIS A 332 -20.28 19.21 -19.49
C HIS A 332 -18.98 18.54 -19.96
N LYS A 333 -18.03 19.27 -20.58
CA LYS A 333 -16.69 18.78 -20.99
C LYS A 333 -15.95 17.92 -19.94
N ALA A 334 -16.22 18.15 -18.65
CA ALA A 334 -15.72 17.34 -17.53
C ALA A 334 -16.01 15.84 -17.71
N TRP A 335 -17.09 15.46 -18.39
CA TRP A 335 -17.45 14.06 -18.64
C TRP A 335 -16.48 13.36 -19.57
N VAL A 336 -16.02 14.04 -20.62
CA VAL A 336 -14.99 13.52 -21.54
C VAL A 336 -13.66 13.42 -20.80
N ILE A 337 -13.25 14.52 -20.15
CA ILE A 337 -11.95 14.65 -19.48
C ILE A 337 -11.80 13.62 -18.36
N LEU A 338 -12.81 13.47 -17.48
CA LEU A 338 -12.79 12.48 -16.39
C LEU A 338 -12.87 11.04 -16.88
N SER A 339 -13.44 10.81 -18.06
CA SER A 339 -13.48 9.48 -18.68
C SER A 339 -12.13 9.07 -19.20
N ALA A 340 -11.48 9.94 -19.98
CA ALA A 340 -10.12 9.72 -20.43
C ALA A 340 -9.15 9.56 -19.26
N TYR A 341 -9.25 10.45 -18.26
CA TYR A 341 -8.42 10.42 -17.05
C TYR A 341 -8.48 9.09 -16.29
N ILE A 342 -9.67 8.52 -16.11
CA ILE A 342 -9.81 7.25 -15.37
C ILE A 342 -9.39 6.05 -16.22
N VAL A 343 -9.55 6.11 -17.55
CA VAL A 343 -9.07 5.06 -18.46
C VAL A 343 -7.55 5.07 -18.57
N LEU A 344 -6.92 6.24 -18.49
CA LEU A 344 -5.47 6.39 -18.44
C LEU A 344 -4.94 5.78 -17.14
N GLN A 345 -4.42 4.56 -17.26
CA GLN A 345 -3.79 3.84 -16.16
C GLN A 345 -2.27 3.76 -16.35
N PRO A 346 -1.53 3.51 -15.25
CA PRO A 346 -0.09 3.28 -15.35
C PRO A 346 0.25 2.09 -16.25
N TYR A 347 -0.53 1.02 -16.18
CA TYR A 347 -0.42 -0.16 -17.04
C TYR A 347 -1.47 -0.13 -18.14
N GLN A 348 -1.09 -0.54 -19.34
CA GLN A 348 -1.99 -0.52 -20.50
C GLN A 348 -3.21 -1.41 -20.30
N GLU A 349 -2.97 -2.62 -19.82
CA GLU A 349 -3.91 -3.69 -19.55
C GLU A 349 -4.96 -3.25 -18.53
N ASP A 350 -4.52 -2.57 -17.46
CA ASP A 350 -5.43 -1.98 -16.46
C ASP A 350 -6.34 -0.92 -17.08
N GLY A 351 -5.85 -0.17 -18.07
CA GLY A 351 -6.61 0.84 -18.81
C GLY A 351 -7.73 0.22 -19.64
N VAL A 352 -7.46 -0.88 -20.34
CA VAL A 352 -8.46 -1.63 -21.12
C VAL A 352 -9.55 -2.21 -20.21
N VAL A 353 -9.16 -2.82 -19.08
CA VAL A 353 -10.12 -3.35 -18.11
C VAL A 353 -11.01 -2.24 -17.54
N LYS A 354 -10.43 -1.08 -17.19
CA LYS A 354 -11.20 0.07 -16.71
C LYS A 354 -12.12 0.66 -17.78
N ALA A 355 -11.68 0.75 -19.03
CA ALA A 355 -12.51 1.19 -20.15
C ALA A 355 -13.75 0.31 -20.30
N LYS A 356 -13.58 -1.02 -20.34
CA LYS A 356 -14.70 -1.97 -20.46
C LYS A 356 -15.69 -1.84 -19.29
N LYS A 357 -15.18 -1.84 -18.05
CA LYS A 357 -16.04 -1.70 -16.87
C LYS A 357 -16.79 -0.36 -16.83
N ARG A 358 -16.14 0.73 -17.27
CA ARG A 358 -16.76 2.05 -17.31
C ARG A 358 -17.83 2.13 -18.39
N PHE A 359 -17.57 1.61 -19.58
CA PHE A 359 -18.56 1.56 -20.66
C PHE A 359 -19.83 0.83 -20.18
N ILE A 360 -19.69 -0.40 -19.68
CA ILE A 360 -20.80 -1.19 -19.15
C ILE A 360 -21.53 -0.45 -18.02
N GLY A 361 -20.79 0.12 -17.07
CA GLY A 361 -21.37 0.82 -15.93
C GLY A 361 -22.14 2.09 -16.29
N VAL A 362 -21.66 2.86 -17.28
CA VAL A 362 -22.36 4.06 -17.76
C VAL A 362 -23.59 3.69 -18.56
N THR A 363 -23.52 2.68 -19.44
CA THR A 363 -24.71 2.21 -20.19
C THR A 363 -25.81 1.78 -19.22
N ILE A 364 -25.49 0.91 -18.26
CA ILE A 364 -26.48 0.43 -17.27
C ILE A 364 -26.97 1.59 -16.40
N GLY A 365 -26.09 2.48 -15.94
CA GLY A 365 -26.47 3.63 -15.13
C GLY A 365 -27.38 4.62 -15.85
N ALA A 366 -27.13 4.88 -17.13
CA ALA A 366 -27.96 5.73 -17.98
C ALA A 366 -29.35 5.13 -18.22
N ILE A 367 -29.42 3.81 -18.46
CA ILE A 367 -30.70 3.08 -18.60
C ILE A 367 -31.50 3.15 -17.29
N ILE A 368 -30.88 2.83 -16.16
CA ILE A 368 -31.55 2.88 -14.85
C ILE A 368 -32.04 4.30 -14.55
N PHE A 369 -31.21 5.31 -14.80
CA PHE A 369 -31.58 6.71 -14.64
C PHE A 369 -32.80 7.06 -15.48
N PHE A 370 -32.80 6.71 -16.78
CA PHE A 370 -33.92 6.97 -17.68
C PHE A 370 -35.21 6.32 -17.17
N VAL A 371 -35.18 5.02 -16.85
CA VAL A 371 -36.36 4.30 -16.31
C VAL A 371 -36.86 4.92 -15.01
N THR A 372 -35.96 5.27 -14.09
CA THR A 372 -36.32 5.85 -12.79
C THR A 372 -36.96 7.22 -12.96
N PHE A 373 -36.41 8.07 -13.83
CA PHE A 373 -36.89 9.44 -14.02
C PHE A 373 -38.11 9.53 -14.93
N SER A 374 -38.35 8.54 -15.80
CA SER A 374 -39.59 8.45 -16.59
C SER A 374 -40.77 7.90 -15.79
N LEU A 375 -40.54 7.01 -14.82
CA LEU A 375 -41.63 6.32 -14.10
C LEU A 375 -41.89 6.84 -12.67
N ILE A 376 -40.86 7.37 -11.99
CA ILE A 376 -40.87 7.52 -10.51
C ILE A 376 -40.66 8.98 -10.07
N LYS A 377 -40.29 9.89 -10.98
CA LYS A 377 -39.91 11.28 -10.62
C LYS A 377 -41.00 12.02 -9.84
N ASP A 378 -42.27 11.77 -10.14
CA ASP A 378 -43.39 12.44 -9.48
C ASP A 378 -43.67 11.92 -8.06
N TYR A 379 -43.14 10.74 -7.72
CA TYR A 379 -43.40 10.07 -6.43
C TYR A 379 -42.20 10.07 -5.49
N VAL A 380 -40.97 10.11 -6.02
CA VAL A 380 -39.74 10.04 -5.21
C VAL A 380 -38.93 11.32 -5.37
N PRO A 381 -38.70 12.07 -4.28
CA PRO A 381 -37.85 13.25 -4.31
C PRO A 381 -36.45 12.92 -4.82
N VAL A 382 -35.92 13.74 -5.75
CA VAL A 382 -34.58 13.57 -6.33
C VAL A 382 -33.49 13.45 -5.26
N ILE A 383 -33.66 14.10 -4.11
CA ILE A 383 -32.72 14.02 -2.99
C ILE A 383 -32.57 12.60 -2.43
N VAL A 384 -33.63 11.80 -2.44
CA VAL A 384 -33.61 10.39 -2.01
C VAL A 384 -32.79 9.57 -2.99
N ILE A 385 -32.96 9.79 -4.30
CA ILE A 385 -32.18 9.14 -5.36
C ILE A 385 -30.69 9.49 -5.24
N LEU A 386 -30.38 10.76 -4.95
CA LEU A 386 -29.00 11.23 -4.72
C LEU A 386 -28.38 10.55 -3.49
N LEU A 387 -29.10 10.49 -2.36
CA LEU A 387 -28.62 9.83 -1.13
C LEU A 387 -28.41 8.33 -1.35
N PHE A 388 -29.34 7.64 -2.01
CA PHE A 388 -29.22 6.23 -2.35
C PHE A 388 -28.02 5.96 -3.26
N SER A 389 -27.85 6.77 -4.31
CA SER A 389 -26.71 6.62 -5.24
C SER A 389 -25.38 6.90 -4.54
N PHE A 390 -25.35 7.88 -3.64
CA PHE A 390 -24.15 8.22 -2.87
C PHE A 390 -23.76 7.11 -1.89
N THR A 391 -24.72 6.54 -1.15
CA THR A 391 -24.46 5.41 -0.24
C THR A 391 -24.06 4.15 -1.02
N GLY A 392 -24.76 3.86 -2.13
CA GLY A 392 -24.44 2.75 -3.03
C GLY A 392 -23.00 2.79 -3.56
N TYR A 393 -22.49 3.98 -3.90
CA TYR A 393 -21.09 4.15 -4.34
C TYR A 393 -20.06 3.65 -3.32
N PHE A 394 -20.33 3.85 -2.01
CA PHE A 394 -19.43 3.39 -0.96
C PHE A 394 -19.66 1.94 -0.55
N TYR A 395 -20.90 1.46 -0.66
CA TYR A 395 -21.25 0.08 -0.35
C TYR A 395 -20.60 -0.91 -1.32
N PHE A 396 -20.68 -0.66 -2.63
CA PHE A 396 -20.15 -1.61 -3.61
C PHE A 396 -18.61 -1.64 -3.65
N THR A 397 -18.04 -2.82 -3.83
CA THR A 397 -16.59 -3.00 -4.03
C THR A 397 -16.21 -3.05 -5.51
N ASP A 398 -17.07 -3.63 -6.37
CA ASP A 398 -16.84 -3.71 -7.81
C ASP A 398 -16.93 -2.33 -8.49
N TYR A 399 -15.98 -2.08 -9.39
CA TYR A 399 -15.87 -0.80 -10.08
C TYR A 399 -17.03 -0.51 -11.03
N SER A 400 -17.57 -1.50 -11.76
CA SER A 400 -18.70 -1.27 -12.67
C SER A 400 -19.93 -0.82 -11.88
N LYS A 401 -20.21 -1.44 -10.73
CA LYS A 401 -21.30 -1.05 -9.84
C LYS A 401 -21.12 0.38 -9.29
N LYS A 402 -19.89 0.77 -8.95
CA LYS A 402 -19.59 2.17 -8.57
C LYS A 402 -19.85 3.14 -9.69
N VAL A 403 -19.50 2.78 -10.93
CA VAL A 403 -19.74 3.63 -12.10
C VAL A 403 -21.24 3.82 -12.32
N ILE A 404 -22.05 2.76 -12.18
CA ILE A 404 -23.53 2.86 -12.23
C ILE A 404 -24.02 3.91 -11.24
N MET A 405 -23.64 3.77 -9.96
CA MET A 405 -24.04 4.69 -8.89
C MET A 405 -23.59 6.13 -9.15
N THR A 406 -22.35 6.35 -9.61
CA THR A 406 -21.87 7.70 -9.94
C THR A 406 -22.54 8.30 -11.17
N THR A 407 -22.99 7.46 -12.10
CA THR A 407 -23.67 7.90 -13.32
C THR A 407 -25.06 8.43 -12.94
N ILE A 408 -25.81 7.65 -12.15
CA ILE A 408 -27.11 8.06 -11.61
C ILE A 408 -26.94 9.32 -10.77
N LEU A 409 -25.98 9.35 -9.84
CA LEU A 409 -25.69 10.54 -9.02
C LEU A 409 -25.43 11.79 -9.88
N SER A 410 -24.60 11.66 -10.94
CA SER A 410 -24.29 12.78 -11.82
C SER A 410 -25.48 13.25 -12.65
N LEU A 411 -26.27 12.31 -13.20
CA LEU A 411 -27.43 12.64 -14.02
C LEU A 411 -28.55 13.25 -13.17
N SER A 412 -28.83 12.67 -12.01
CA SER A 412 -29.82 13.19 -11.05
C SER A 412 -29.50 14.60 -10.56
N SER A 413 -28.20 14.95 -10.44
CA SER A 413 -27.81 16.30 -10.04
C SER A 413 -28.09 17.37 -11.09
N ILE A 414 -28.03 17.02 -12.39
CA ILE A 414 -28.23 17.96 -13.50
C ILE A 414 -29.69 17.96 -13.98
N SER A 415 -30.42 16.85 -13.81
CA SER A 415 -31.84 16.75 -14.15
C SER A 415 -32.77 17.68 -13.34
N LEU A 416 -32.25 18.34 -12.30
CA LEU A 416 -32.95 19.40 -11.59
C LEU A 416 -33.10 20.68 -12.43
N VAL A 417 -32.26 20.85 -13.45
CA VAL A 417 -32.14 22.08 -14.25
C VAL A 417 -32.40 21.83 -15.75
N GLU A 418 -32.17 20.60 -16.24
CA GLU A 418 -32.21 20.29 -17.68
C GLU A 418 -33.12 19.11 -18.05
N ASN A 419 -33.47 19.02 -19.35
CA ASN A 419 -34.29 17.95 -19.93
C ASN A 419 -33.60 16.58 -19.85
N ILE A 420 -34.36 15.58 -19.39
CA ILE A 420 -33.87 14.25 -18.98
C ILE A 420 -33.29 13.45 -20.17
N ASP A 421 -33.95 13.49 -21.33
CA ASP A 421 -33.62 12.62 -22.47
C ASP A 421 -32.30 13.04 -23.14
N LYS A 422 -32.14 14.35 -23.39
CA LYS A 422 -30.91 14.93 -23.96
C LYS A 422 -29.71 14.70 -23.03
N LEU A 423 -29.94 14.72 -21.72
CA LEU A 423 -28.90 14.53 -20.71
C LEU A 423 -28.35 13.10 -20.67
N SER A 424 -29.23 12.10 -20.73
CA SER A 424 -28.82 10.69 -20.71
C SER A 424 -27.99 10.33 -21.95
N LEU A 425 -28.44 10.75 -23.13
CA LEU A 425 -27.76 10.48 -24.40
C LEU A 425 -26.40 11.20 -24.49
N SER A 426 -26.34 12.48 -24.11
CA SER A 426 -25.09 13.25 -24.10
C SER A 426 -24.06 12.67 -23.13
N ARG A 427 -24.49 12.17 -21.96
CA ARG A 427 -23.61 11.49 -21.01
C ARG A 427 -22.98 10.24 -21.60
N PHE A 428 -23.78 9.40 -22.23
CA PHE A 428 -23.28 8.18 -22.87
C PHE A 428 -22.29 8.52 -24.00
N ALA A 429 -22.62 9.48 -24.85
CA ALA A 429 -21.76 9.92 -25.96
C ALA A 429 -20.42 10.49 -25.45
N PHE A 430 -20.45 11.45 -24.52
CA PHE A 430 -19.23 12.09 -24.00
C PHE A 430 -18.34 11.15 -23.22
N VAL A 431 -18.91 10.21 -22.45
CA VAL A 431 -18.10 9.18 -21.79
C VAL A 431 -17.45 8.25 -22.82
N SER A 432 -18.19 7.84 -23.85
CA SER A 432 -17.65 6.99 -24.91
C SER A 432 -16.49 7.67 -25.65
N ILE A 433 -16.64 8.95 -26.01
CA ILE A 433 -15.54 9.75 -26.60
C ILE A 433 -14.33 9.78 -25.68
N GLY A 434 -14.54 10.06 -24.38
CA GLY A 434 -13.45 10.08 -23.41
C GLY A 434 -12.77 8.71 -23.24
N ILE A 435 -13.51 7.60 -23.32
CA ILE A 435 -12.94 6.25 -23.31
C ILE A 435 -12.07 6.02 -24.53
N VAL A 436 -12.55 6.37 -25.74
CA VAL A 436 -11.79 6.21 -26.99
C VAL A 436 -10.49 7.01 -26.93
N ILE A 437 -10.56 8.30 -26.59
CA ILE A 437 -9.36 9.15 -26.48
C ILE A 437 -8.41 8.61 -25.41
N GLY A 438 -8.94 8.20 -24.26
CA GLY A 438 -8.15 7.60 -23.19
C GLY A 438 -7.41 6.34 -23.63
N LEU A 439 -8.07 5.44 -24.38
CA LEU A 439 -7.47 4.23 -24.91
C LEU A 439 -6.41 4.53 -25.98
N LEU A 440 -6.64 5.52 -26.85
CA LEU A 440 -5.66 5.95 -27.85
C LEU A 440 -4.37 6.42 -27.18
N PHE A 441 -4.46 7.34 -26.22
CA PHE A 441 -3.28 7.77 -25.46
C PHE A 441 -2.65 6.62 -24.68
N ASN A 442 -3.46 5.72 -24.10
CA ASN A 442 -2.94 4.60 -23.32
C ASN A 442 -2.15 3.60 -24.15
N ASN A 443 -2.55 3.38 -25.41
CA ASN A 443 -1.94 2.39 -26.30
C ASN A 443 -0.76 2.95 -27.09
N TYR A 444 -0.85 4.20 -27.55
CA TYR A 444 0.14 4.77 -28.48
C TYR A 444 1.12 5.75 -27.84
N PHE A 445 0.70 6.52 -26.82
CA PHE A 445 1.57 7.55 -26.23
C PHE A 445 2.27 7.02 -24.98
N LEU A 446 3.57 6.75 -25.09
CA LEU A 446 4.41 6.23 -24.01
C LEU A 446 3.81 4.96 -23.35
N PRO A 447 3.61 3.88 -24.13
CA PRO A 447 3.05 2.62 -23.64
C PRO A 447 3.90 2.02 -22.52
N TYR A 448 3.28 1.40 -21.51
CA TYR A 448 4.02 0.68 -20.46
C TYR A 448 3.21 -0.52 -19.99
N GLN A 449 3.76 -1.71 -20.23
CA GLN A 449 3.08 -2.98 -19.96
C GLN A 449 3.48 -3.55 -18.60
N ILE A 450 2.69 -4.51 -18.11
CA ILE A 450 3.01 -5.22 -16.86
C ILE A 450 4.35 -5.97 -17.01
N GLU A 451 4.65 -6.50 -18.19
CA GLU A 451 5.92 -7.15 -18.53
C GLU A 451 7.13 -6.22 -18.35
N ASP A 452 7.02 -4.96 -18.76
CA ASP A 452 8.09 -3.96 -18.58
C ASP A 452 8.35 -3.71 -17.09
N SER A 453 7.27 -3.61 -16.32
CA SER A 453 7.34 -3.50 -14.87
C SER A 453 8.05 -4.69 -14.24
N ILE A 454 7.77 -5.91 -14.70
CA ILE A 454 8.41 -7.12 -14.21
C ILE A 454 9.91 -7.11 -14.51
N LYS A 455 10.32 -6.73 -15.73
CA LYS A 455 11.74 -6.63 -16.11
C LYS A 455 12.48 -5.61 -15.22
N GLU A 456 11.89 -4.43 -15.03
CA GLU A 456 12.46 -3.37 -14.18
C GLU A 456 12.57 -3.82 -12.71
N LEU A 457 11.53 -4.45 -12.17
CA LEU A 457 11.51 -4.94 -10.80
C LEU A 457 12.52 -6.06 -10.56
N LYS A 458 12.73 -6.98 -11.52
CA LYS A 458 13.79 -8.00 -11.44
C LYS A 458 15.18 -7.37 -11.38
N HIS A 459 15.41 -6.32 -12.15
CA HIS A 459 16.67 -5.58 -12.08
C HIS A 459 16.86 -4.88 -10.72
N LYS A 460 15.81 -4.18 -10.22
CA LYS A 460 15.80 -3.56 -8.88
C LYS A 460 16.06 -4.60 -7.79
N TYR A 461 15.46 -5.79 -7.91
CA TYR A 461 15.65 -6.91 -7.00
C TYR A 461 17.11 -7.34 -6.93
N LYS A 462 17.73 -7.66 -8.07
CA LYS A 462 19.15 -8.05 -8.13
C LYS A 462 20.08 -6.99 -7.57
N LYS A 463 19.82 -5.70 -7.86
CA LYS A 463 20.61 -4.58 -7.31
C LYS A 463 20.47 -4.48 -5.79
N ASN A 464 19.26 -4.61 -5.26
CA ASN A 464 19.00 -4.58 -3.82
C ASN A 464 19.70 -5.75 -3.11
N THR A 465 19.57 -6.97 -3.64
CA THR A 465 20.30 -8.16 -3.15
C THR A 465 21.81 -7.91 -3.03
N LYS A 466 22.46 -7.38 -4.08
CA LYS A 466 23.89 -7.04 -4.01
C LYS A 466 24.21 -6.00 -2.93
N ALA A 467 23.34 -5.02 -2.74
CA ALA A 467 23.50 -4.00 -1.70
C ALA A 467 23.37 -4.59 -0.29
N ILE A 468 22.44 -5.54 -0.08
CA ILE A 468 22.28 -6.25 1.19
C ILE A 468 23.53 -7.07 1.51
N LEU A 469 24.03 -7.88 0.57
CA LEU A 469 25.23 -8.69 0.76
C LEU A 469 26.46 -7.84 1.10
N LYS A 470 26.62 -6.70 0.43
CA LYS A 470 27.69 -5.73 0.74
C LYS A 470 27.56 -5.18 2.16
N GLU A 471 26.33 -4.86 2.58
CA GLU A 471 26.09 -4.32 3.92
C GLU A 471 26.35 -5.36 5.02
N ILE A 472 25.98 -6.62 4.77
CA ILE A 472 26.30 -7.73 5.69
C ILE A 472 27.80 -7.88 5.86
N HIS A 473 28.58 -7.83 4.77
CA HIS A 473 30.04 -7.88 4.84
C HIS A 473 30.63 -6.75 5.68
N LEU A 474 30.13 -5.51 5.50
CA LEU A 474 30.58 -4.36 6.29
C LEU A 474 30.25 -4.49 7.78
N ILE A 475 29.07 -5.05 8.11
CA ILE A 475 28.67 -5.33 9.49
C ILE A 475 29.57 -6.40 10.13
N MET A 476 30.06 -7.37 9.35
CA MET A 476 31.01 -8.39 9.82
C MET A 476 32.42 -7.82 10.08
N GLU A 477 32.76 -6.67 9.50
CA GLU A 477 34.01 -5.93 9.71
C GLU A 477 33.90 -4.85 10.82
N ASP A 478 32.89 -4.92 11.70
CA ASP A 478 32.59 -3.94 12.76
C ASP A 478 32.36 -2.49 12.27
N LYS A 479 31.99 -2.30 10.99
CA LYS A 479 31.52 -1.01 10.47
C LYS A 479 29.98 -0.95 10.58
N HIS A 480 29.49 -0.15 11.53
CA HIS A 480 28.07 -0.15 11.91
C HIS A 480 27.16 0.71 11.02
N ASP A 481 26.24 0.07 10.27
CA ASP A 481 24.98 0.70 9.79
C ASP A 481 23.83 -0.33 9.67
N THR A 482 23.28 -0.73 10.82
CA THR A 482 22.14 -1.68 10.90
C THR A 482 20.83 -1.09 10.36
N GLY A 483 20.68 0.23 10.37
CA GLY A 483 19.50 0.93 9.85
C GLY A 483 19.40 0.81 8.33
N LYS A 484 20.53 0.85 7.63
CA LYS A 484 20.59 0.66 6.19
C LYS A 484 20.21 -0.76 5.78
N LEU A 485 20.73 -1.80 6.45
CA LEU A 485 20.36 -3.20 6.20
C LEU A 485 18.84 -3.43 6.37
N MET A 486 18.26 -2.89 7.44
CA MET A 486 16.82 -2.95 7.68
C MET A 486 16.02 -2.25 6.58
N SER A 487 16.47 -1.08 6.12
CA SER A 487 15.83 -0.34 5.03
C SER A 487 15.86 -1.09 3.70
N LEU A 488 16.98 -1.76 3.39
CA LEU A 488 17.16 -2.55 2.18
C LEU A 488 16.25 -3.79 2.20
N SER A 489 16.17 -4.47 3.36
CA SER A 489 15.24 -5.58 3.58
C SER A 489 13.78 -5.15 3.40
N MET A 490 13.40 -3.98 3.94
CA MET A 490 12.06 -3.42 3.75
C MET A 490 11.77 -3.05 2.29
N GLU A 491 12.74 -2.48 1.57
CA GLU A 491 12.64 -2.17 0.14
C GLU A 491 12.48 -3.45 -0.70
N ARG A 492 13.20 -4.51 -0.35
CA ARG A 492 13.10 -5.82 -1.00
C ARG A 492 11.70 -6.40 -0.88
N ASN A 493 11.11 -6.38 0.32
CA ASN A 493 9.73 -6.86 0.53
C ASN A 493 8.70 -6.09 -0.34
N LYS A 494 8.92 -4.78 -0.56
CA LYS A 494 8.08 -3.98 -1.49
C LYS A 494 8.23 -4.44 -2.94
N ILE A 495 9.46 -4.70 -3.38
CA ILE A 495 9.76 -5.20 -4.75
C ILE A 495 9.11 -6.57 -4.97
N GLU A 496 9.29 -7.50 -4.05
CA GLU A 496 8.73 -8.84 -4.15
C GLU A 496 7.21 -8.85 -4.19
N ASN A 497 6.56 -8.08 -3.30
CA ASN A 497 5.11 -7.99 -3.29
C ASN A 497 4.57 -7.41 -4.61
N LYS A 498 5.25 -6.40 -5.16
CA LYS A 498 4.88 -5.82 -6.45
C LYS A 498 5.10 -6.79 -7.62
N LEU A 499 6.19 -7.57 -7.60
CA LEU A 499 6.44 -8.62 -8.58
C LEU A 499 5.31 -9.65 -8.56
N ILE A 500 4.95 -10.18 -7.40
CA ILE A 500 3.86 -11.15 -7.27
C ILE A 500 2.54 -10.57 -7.80
N LEU A 501 2.19 -9.34 -7.39
CA LEU A 501 0.97 -8.70 -7.87
C LEU A 501 0.93 -8.58 -9.41
N ASN A 502 2.06 -8.21 -10.02
CA ASN A 502 2.15 -8.08 -11.48
C ASN A 502 2.07 -9.44 -12.19
N TYR A 503 2.71 -10.48 -11.64
CA TYR A 503 2.62 -11.84 -12.20
C TYR A 503 1.24 -12.46 -12.07
N ASN A 504 0.56 -12.24 -10.95
CA ASN A 504 -0.82 -12.70 -10.73
C ASN A 504 -1.78 -12.05 -11.72
N LYS A 505 -1.56 -10.78 -12.10
CA LYS A 505 -2.33 -10.12 -13.16
C LYS A 505 -2.15 -10.76 -14.55
N LEU A 506 -1.00 -11.38 -14.81
CA LEU A 506 -0.70 -12.08 -16.07
C LEU A 506 -1.12 -13.55 -16.05
N ASN A 507 -1.80 -14.02 -14.98
CA ASN A 507 -2.19 -15.43 -14.78
C ASN A 507 -1.02 -16.45 -14.90
N LYS A 508 0.21 -16.02 -14.64
CA LYS A 508 1.40 -16.89 -14.66
C LYS A 508 1.57 -17.53 -13.27
N LYS A 509 1.15 -18.79 -13.12
CA LYS A 509 1.08 -19.52 -11.83
C LYS A 509 2.44 -19.92 -11.24
N ASP A 510 3.52 -19.93 -12.02
CA ASP A 510 4.79 -20.58 -11.61
C ASP A 510 5.75 -19.70 -10.80
N LEU A 511 5.46 -18.41 -10.59
CA LEU A 511 6.43 -17.49 -9.99
C LEU A 511 6.33 -17.31 -8.47
N GLU A 512 5.21 -17.67 -7.83
CA GLU A 512 5.13 -17.64 -6.37
C GLU A 512 6.12 -18.62 -5.74
N LYS A 513 6.30 -19.78 -6.38
CA LYS A 513 7.32 -20.77 -6.02
C LYS A 513 8.72 -20.22 -6.23
N PHE A 514 9.03 -19.58 -7.36
CA PHE A 514 10.33 -18.95 -7.61
C PHE A 514 10.66 -17.82 -6.60
N VAL A 515 9.70 -16.93 -6.29
CA VAL A 515 9.90 -15.86 -5.29
C VAL A 515 10.01 -16.42 -3.88
N TYR A 516 9.31 -17.52 -3.58
CA TYR A 516 9.48 -18.26 -2.33
C TYR A 516 10.86 -18.90 -2.25
N GLU A 517 11.32 -19.57 -3.30
CA GLU A 517 12.65 -20.21 -3.38
C GLU A 517 13.80 -19.18 -3.27
N GLU A 518 13.70 -18.02 -3.93
CA GLU A 518 14.68 -16.93 -3.76
C GLU A 518 14.61 -16.26 -2.38
N ASN A 519 13.43 -16.20 -1.75
CA ASN A 519 13.31 -15.79 -0.36
C ASN A 519 13.94 -16.80 0.60
N MET A 520 13.80 -18.09 0.32
CA MET A 520 14.37 -19.18 1.11
C MET A 520 15.90 -19.11 1.10
N LYS A 521 16.50 -18.93 -0.08
CA LYS A 521 17.96 -18.79 -0.29
C LYS A 521 18.58 -17.60 0.45
N MET A 522 17.79 -16.61 0.84
CA MET A 522 18.27 -15.35 1.41
C MET A 522 17.78 -15.13 2.85
N SER A 523 17.15 -16.14 3.45
CA SER A 523 16.67 -16.09 4.82
C SER A 523 17.81 -15.92 5.83
N ASP A 524 19.03 -16.27 5.44
CA ASP A 524 20.24 -16.11 6.23
C ASP A 524 20.62 -14.63 6.45
N GLU A 525 20.22 -13.74 5.54
CA GLU A 525 20.41 -12.29 5.69
C GLU A 525 19.55 -11.74 6.84
N LYS A 526 18.29 -12.17 6.89
CA LYS A 526 17.34 -11.82 7.95
C LYS A 526 17.79 -12.36 9.31
N TYR A 527 18.32 -13.58 9.32
CA TYR A 527 18.91 -14.20 10.50
C TYR A 527 20.15 -13.45 10.98
N THR A 528 21.03 -13.02 10.07
CA THR A 528 22.23 -12.23 10.40
C THR A 528 21.86 -10.88 11.04
N LEU A 529 20.81 -10.22 10.52
CA LEU A 529 20.26 -9.00 11.10
C LEU A 529 19.76 -9.25 12.55
N LEU A 530 18.99 -10.31 12.78
CA LEU A 530 18.57 -10.72 14.13
C LEU A 530 19.77 -11.02 15.05
N LYS A 531 20.81 -11.66 14.52
CA LYS A 531 22.02 -12.03 15.27
C LYS A 531 22.75 -10.80 15.81
N HIS A 532 22.95 -9.82 14.95
CA HIS A 532 23.62 -8.57 15.28
C HIS A 532 22.80 -7.70 16.25
N PHE A 533 21.48 -7.59 16.05
CA PHE A 533 20.62 -6.82 16.97
C PHE A 533 20.59 -7.37 18.39
N TYR A 534 20.66 -8.69 18.57
CA TYR A 534 20.67 -9.29 19.90
C TYR A 534 22.03 -9.12 20.58
N LYS A 535 23.15 -9.35 19.88
CA LYS A 535 24.52 -9.15 20.39
C LYS A 535 24.77 -7.71 20.88
N ASN A 536 24.15 -6.73 20.23
CA ASN A 536 24.24 -5.33 20.68
C ASN A 536 23.19 -4.97 21.75
N SER A 537 22.22 -5.84 21.98
CA SER A 537 21.21 -5.70 23.05
C SER A 537 21.56 -6.49 24.33
N SER A 538 22.60 -7.32 24.28
CA SER A 538 23.23 -7.88 25.48
C SER A 538 24.14 -6.81 26.08
N ILE A 539 23.51 -5.93 26.86
CA ILE A 539 24.17 -5.39 28.04
C ILE A 539 24.43 -6.62 28.92
N LYS A 540 25.66 -6.76 29.39
CA LYS A 540 26.03 -7.75 30.41
C LYS A 540 25.07 -7.70 31.60
#